data_AF-A0A7J2SN97-F1
#
_entry.id   AF-A0A7J2SN97-F1
#
_cell.length_a   1.000
_cell.length_b   1.000
_cell.length_c   1.000
_cell.angle_alpha   90.00
_cell.angle_beta   90.00
_cell.angle_gamma   90.00
#
_symmetry.space_group_name_H-M   'P 1'
#
loop_
_entity.id
_entity.type
_entity.pdbx_description
1 polymer ?
#
loop_
_entity_poly.entity_id
_entity_poly.type
_entity_poly.pdbx_seq_one_letter_code
_entity_poly.pdbx_strand_id
1 'polypeptide(L)'
;MPVKAAATLMANILNQRKVFPYYVQLIIGGYDSSGGHLYSLDAAGGAIPDKYTATGSGSPYVFGVLEDHYKDDIDVEKGVELAIRALNAAMKRDSASGDGMDIAVITADEFRFLTDEEIRKRKEELNIQ
;
A
#
# COMPACT_ATOMS: atom_id res chain seq x y z
N MET A 1 0.27 20.07 -1.72
CA MET A 1 -0.60 19.70 -2.86
C MET A 1 -1.57 18.64 -2.35
N PRO A 2 -2.89 18.74 -2.60
CA PRO A 2 -3.85 17.68 -2.20
C PRO A 2 -3.48 16.34 -2.83
N VAL A 3 -3.69 15.23 -2.12
CA VAL A 3 -3.31 13.89 -2.62
C VAL A 3 -4.07 13.56 -3.90
N LYS A 4 -5.35 13.93 -3.96
CA LYS A 4 -6.18 13.82 -5.17
C LYS A 4 -5.58 14.53 -6.39
N ALA A 5 -4.95 15.69 -6.18
CA ALA A 5 -4.33 16.44 -7.27
C ALA A 5 -3.09 15.71 -7.82
N ALA A 6 -2.27 15.12 -6.92
CA ALA A 6 -1.14 14.28 -7.31
C ALA A 6 -1.61 13.04 -8.10
N ALA A 7 -2.64 12.35 -7.61
CA ALA A 7 -3.23 11.21 -8.28
C ALA A 7 -3.81 11.57 -9.66
N THR A 8 -4.51 12.70 -9.77
CA THR A 8 -5.06 13.18 -11.04
C THR A 8 -3.96 13.54 -12.05
N LEU A 9 -2.89 14.18 -11.59
CA LEU A 9 -1.75 14.49 -12.44
C LEU A 9 -1.11 13.22 -12.99
N MET A 10 -0.85 12.22 -12.13
CA MET A 10 -0.26 10.96 -12.55
C MET A 10 -1.19 10.17 -13.49
N ALA A 11 -2.49 10.15 -13.19
CA ALA A 11 -3.50 9.55 -14.06
C ALA A 11 -3.49 10.16 -15.47
N ASN A 12 -3.37 11.49 -15.58
CA ASN A 12 -3.26 12.17 -16.88
C ASN A 12 -1.98 11.78 -17.63
N ILE A 13 -0.85 11.65 -16.93
CA ILE A 13 0.43 11.19 -17.52
C ILE A 13 0.28 9.77 -18.09
N LEU A 14 -0.34 8.86 -17.35
CA LEU A 14 -0.59 7.48 -17.80
C LEU A 14 -1.57 7.45 -18.98
N ASN A 15 -2.65 8.25 -18.93
CA ASN A 15 -3.66 8.30 -19.98
C ASN A 15 -3.11 8.80 -21.32
N GLN A 16 -2.16 9.74 -21.31
CA GLN A 16 -1.48 10.22 -22.52
C GLN A 16 -0.76 9.10 -23.28
N ARG A 17 -0.37 8.02 -22.59
CA ARG A 17 0.29 6.85 -23.17
C ARG A 17 -0.64 5.65 -23.35
N LYS A 18 -1.95 5.77 -23.16
CA LYS A 18 -2.87 4.61 -23.17
C LYS A 18 -2.84 3.70 -24.40
N VAL A 19 -2.38 4.20 -25.56
CA VAL A 19 -2.21 3.39 -26.79
C VAL A 19 -0.94 2.52 -26.74
N PHE A 20 0.10 3.00 -26.06
CA PHE A 20 1.35 2.29 -25.77
C PHE A 20 1.67 2.45 -24.28
N PRO A 21 0.91 1.78 -23.40
CA PRO A 21 0.90 2.08 -21.98
C PRO A 21 2.21 1.66 -21.31
N TYR A 22 2.54 2.35 -20.22
CA TYR A 22 3.52 1.82 -19.27
C TYR A 22 2.89 0.64 -18.53
N TYR A 23 3.62 -0.46 -18.40
CA TYR A 23 3.18 -1.61 -17.62
C TYR A 23 3.40 -1.34 -16.14
N VAL A 24 2.47 -0.59 -15.55
CA VAL A 24 2.50 -0.17 -14.15
C VAL A 24 1.14 -0.35 -13.48
N GLN A 25 1.18 -0.58 -12.18
CA GLN A 25 0.03 -0.50 -11.28
C GLN A 25 0.52 0.25 -10.03
N LEU A 26 0.14 1.51 -9.92
CA LEU A 26 0.71 2.43 -8.94
C LEU A 26 -0.24 2.68 -7.79
N ILE A 27 0.32 2.99 -6.62
CA ILE A 27 -0.43 3.43 -5.45
C ILE A 27 0.08 4.82 -5.06
N ILE A 28 -0.84 5.75 -4.89
CA ILE A 28 -0.56 7.08 -4.35
C ILE A 28 -1.26 7.20 -3.00
N GLY A 29 -0.47 7.16 -1.93
CA GLY A 29 -0.91 7.40 -0.56
C GLY A 29 -0.37 8.72 -0.02
N GLY A 30 -1.12 9.36 0.86
CA GLY A 30 -0.64 10.57 1.55
C GLY A 30 -1.64 11.11 2.55
N TYR A 31 -1.24 12.16 3.26
CA TYR A 31 -2.09 12.90 4.18
C TYR A 31 -2.19 14.35 3.70
N ASP A 32 -3.41 14.89 3.62
CA ASP A 32 -3.64 16.30 3.33
C ASP A 32 -4.64 16.93 4.32
N SER A 33 -5.06 18.17 4.07
CA SER A 33 -5.95 18.91 4.97
C SER A 33 -7.33 18.27 5.16
N SER A 34 -7.70 17.28 4.35
CA SER A 34 -8.95 16.52 4.48
C SER A 34 -8.76 15.11 5.06
N GLY A 35 -7.53 14.74 5.46
CA GLY A 35 -7.21 13.47 6.09
C GLY A 35 -6.25 12.62 5.25
N GLY A 36 -6.19 11.33 5.58
CA GLY A 36 -5.45 10.33 4.82
C GLY A 36 -6.20 9.91 3.57
N HIS A 37 -5.47 9.74 2.47
CA HIS A 37 -6.02 9.31 1.18
C HIS A 37 -5.14 8.24 0.53
N LEU A 38 -5.79 7.33 -0.19
CA LEU A 38 -5.14 6.29 -0.97
C LEU A 38 -5.81 6.20 -2.34
N TYR A 39 -5.01 6.14 -3.39
CA TYR A 39 -5.46 6.00 -4.77
C TYR A 39 -4.72 4.86 -5.45
N SER A 40 -5.47 3.95 -6.08
CA SER A 40 -4.95 2.95 -7.00
C SER A 40 -5.01 3.49 -8.44
N LEU A 41 -3.91 3.39 -9.17
CA LEU A 41 -3.79 3.87 -10.54
C LEU A 41 -3.42 2.72 -11.50
N ASP A 42 -4.18 2.63 -12.59
CA ASP A 42 -3.94 1.68 -13.67
C ASP A 42 -3.18 2.30 -14.84
N ALA A 43 -2.65 1.44 -15.72
CA ALA A 43 -1.88 1.81 -16.90
C ALA A 43 -2.66 2.66 -17.93
N ALA A 44 -3.99 2.65 -17.89
CA ALA A 44 -4.85 3.45 -18.77
C ALA A 44 -5.12 4.86 -18.19
N GLY A 45 -4.64 5.14 -16.97
CA GLY A 45 -4.85 6.39 -16.27
C GLY A 45 -6.15 6.43 -15.45
N GLY A 46 -6.70 5.27 -15.08
CA GLY A 46 -7.67 5.22 -13.99
C GLY A 46 -7.03 5.67 -12.68
N ALA A 47 -7.79 6.36 -11.84
CA ALA A 47 -7.40 6.72 -10.48
C ALA A 47 -8.61 6.52 -9.55
N ILE A 48 -8.56 5.46 -8.76
CA ILE A 48 -9.67 5.02 -7.91
C ILE A 48 -9.30 5.28 -6.45
N PRO A 49 -10.10 6.06 -5.69
CA PRO A 49 -9.91 6.21 -4.26
C PRO A 49 -10.28 4.92 -3.54
N ASP A 50 -9.40 4.42 -2.68
CA ASP A 50 -9.58 3.19 -1.92
C ASP A 50 -9.36 3.42 -0.41
N LYS A 51 -9.92 2.53 0.42
CA LYS A 51 -9.61 2.50 1.87
C LYS A 51 -8.35 1.69 2.17
N TYR A 52 -8.14 0.64 1.38
CA TYR A 52 -6.94 -0.20 1.34
C TYR A 52 -6.80 -0.74 -0.09
N THR A 53 -5.57 -0.98 -0.53
CA THR A 53 -5.34 -1.53 -1.86
C THR A 53 -4.02 -2.29 -1.89
N ALA A 54 -3.88 -3.20 -2.85
CA ALA A 54 -2.69 -3.99 -3.08
C ALA A 54 -2.46 -4.16 -4.58
N THR A 55 -1.20 -4.23 -4.98
CA THR A 55 -0.77 -4.33 -6.39
C THR A 55 0.31 -5.39 -6.55
N GLY A 56 0.58 -5.82 -7.79
CA GLY A 56 1.57 -6.85 -8.10
C GLY A 56 1.05 -8.28 -7.96
N SER A 57 1.93 -9.26 -8.21
CA SER A 57 1.60 -10.69 -8.24
C SER A 57 1.12 -11.26 -6.89
N GLY A 58 1.64 -10.73 -5.79
CA GLY A 58 1.25 -11.12 -4.43
C GLY A 58 -0.10 -10.55 -3.97
N SER A 59 -0.69 -9.60 -4.72
CA SER A 59 -1.89 -8.87 -4.30
C SER A 59 -3.08 -9.75 -3.90
N PRO A 60 -3.38 -10.92 -4.53
CA PRO A 60 -4.53 -11.73 -4.10
C PRO A 60 -4.38 -12.25 -2.66
N TYR A 61 -3.15 -12.57 -2.23
CA TYR A 61 -2.88 -13.00 -0.85
C TYR A 61 -2.98 -11.84 0.14
N VAL A 62 -2.53 -10.65 -0.27
CA VAL A 62 -2.64 -9.42 0.53
C VAL A 62 -4.10 -9.06 0.73
N PHE A 63 -4.92 -9.06 -0.33
CA PHE A 63 -6.35 -8.77 -0.24
C PHE A 63 -7.08 -9.71 0.71
N GLY A 64 -6.78 -11.01 0.69
CA GLY A 64 -7.39 -11.96 1.63
C GLY A 64 -7.15 -11.60 3.10
N VAL A 65 -5.97 -11.08 3.44
CA VAL A 65 -5.66 -10.64 4.82
C VAL A 65 -6.30 -9.28 5.13
N LEU A 66 -6.26 -8.34 4.18
CA LEU A 66 -6.84 -7.01 4.35
C LEU A 66 -8.36 -7.08 4.52
N GLU A 67 -9.05 -7.86 3.70
CA GLU A 67 -10.52 -8.01 3.74
C GLU A 67 -11.01 -8.63 5.05
N ASP A 68 -10.26 -9.58 5.62
CA ASP A 68 -10.61 -10.23 6.89
C ASP A 68 -10.39 -9.30 8.11
N HIS A 69 -9.28 -8.57 8.13
CA HIS A 69 -8.80 -7.90 9.34
C HIS A 69 -8.90 -6.37 9.34
N TYR A 70 -9.03 -5.71 8.19
CA TYR A 70 -9.15 -4.25 8.15
C TYR A 70 -10.43 -3.76 8.84
N LYS A 71 -10.31 -2.63 9.56
CA LYS A 71 -11.41 -1.91 10.18
C LYS A 71 -11.24 -0.41 9.93
N ASP A 72 -12.35 0.30 9.76
CA ASP A 72 -12.34 1.75 9.48
C ASP A 72 -11.73 2.58 10.62
N ASP A 73 -11.74 2.06 11.85
CA ASP A 73 -11.21 2.68 13.06
C ASP A 73 -9.84 2.12 13.49
N ILE A 74 -9.12 1.45 12.58
CA ILE A 74 -7.80 0.90 12.85
C ILE A 74 -6.80 2.00 13.22
N ASP A 75 -6.05 1.78 14.30
CA ASP A 75 -4.95 2.67 14.70
C ASP A 75 -3.66 2.37 13.90
N VAL A 76 -2.67 3.27 14.00
CA VAL A 76 -1.41 3.17 13.24
C VAL A 76 -0.66 1.87 13.57
N GLU A 77 -0.58 1.48 14.84
CA GLU A 77 0.19 0.30 15.25
C GLU A 77 -0.45 -0.98 14.70
N LYS A 78 -1.77 -1.12 14.83
CA LYS A 78 -2.52 -2.23 14.23
C LYS A 78 -2.46 -2.22 12.70
N GLY A 79 -2.45 -1.03 12.09
CA GLY A 79 -2.28 -0.88 10.64
C GLY A 79 -0.93 -1.41 10.17
N VAL A 80 0.15 -1.11 10.90
CA VAL A 80 1.48 -1.66 10.65
C VAL A 80 1.49 -3.18 10.82
N GLU A 81 0.94 -3.71 11.91
CA GLU A 81 0.85 -5.16 12.12
C GLU A 81 0.07 -5.87 11.00
N LEU A 82 -1.03 -5.25 10.55
CA LEU A 82 -1.83 -5.76 9.45
C LEU A 82 -1.05 -5.78 8.14
N ALA A 83 -0.30 -4.72 7.84
CA ALA A 83 0.58 -4.67 6.66
C ALA A 83 1.65 -5.78 6.71
N ILE A 84 2.30 -5.98 7.85
CA ILE A 84 3.29 -7.06 8.06
C ILE A 84 2.65 -8.43 7.80
N ARG A 85 1.47 -8.69 8.37
CA ARG A 85 0.72 -9.95 8.17
C ARG A 85 0.41 -10.18 6.70
N ALA A 86 -0.09 -9.15 6.01
CA ALA A 86 -0.53 -9.25 4.62
C ALA A 86 0.65 -9.49 3.67
N LEU A 87 1.75 -8.75 3.83
CA LEU A 87 2.98 -8.94 3.05
C LEU A 87 3.59 -10.32 3.30
N ASN A 88 3.62 -10.77 4.56
CA ASN A 88 4.11 -12.11 4.87
C ASN A 88 3.26 -13.22 4.22
N ALA A 89 1.93 -13.07 4.16
CA ALA A 89 1.08 -14.03 3.47
C ALA A 89 1.42 -14.13 1.97
N ALA A 90 1.67 -12.99 1.32
CA ALA A 90 2.12 -12.94 -0.07
C ALA A 90 3.49 -13.60 -0.25
N MET A 91 4.51 -13.23 0.53
CA MET A 91 5.86 -13.81 0.42
C MET A 91 5.90 -15.34 0.60
N LYS A 92 4.98 -15.90 1.39
CA LYS A 92 4.91 -17.36 1.61
C LYS A 92 4.28 -18.13 0.46
N ARG A 93 3.56 -17.45 -0.45
CA ARG A 93 2.69 -18.11 -1.43
C ARG A 93 2.95 -17.67 -2.87
N ASP A 94 3.39 -16.43 -3.08
CA ASP A 94 3.71 -15.91 -4.40
C ASP A 94 5.21 -16.02 -4.67
N SER A 95 5.58 -16.73 -5.73
CA SER A 95 7.00 -16.93 -6.10
C SER A 95 7.69 -15.66 -6.59
N ALA A 96 6.92 -14.65 -6.98
CA ALA A 96 7.44 -13.36 -7.45
C ALA A 96 7.47 -12.28 -6.35
N SER A 97 7.06 -12.61 -5.11
CA SER A 97 7.11 -11.72 -3.95
C SER A 97 8.06 -12.28 -2.89
N GLY A 98 8.96 -11.45 -2.35
CA GLY A 98 9.97 -11.87 -1.38
C GLY A 98 10.96 -10.77 -1.04
N ASP A 99 12.08 -11.16 -0.43
CA ASP A 99 13.22 -10.29 -0.06
C ASP A 99 12.92 -9.25 1.03
N GLY A 100 12.05 -9.62 1.98
CA GLY A 100 11.74 -8.77 3.14
C GLY A 100 10.57 -7.83 2.89
N MET A 101 10.51 -6.73 3.64
CA MET A 101 9.44 -5.74 3.54
C MET A 101 9.93 -4.36 3.94
N ASP A 102 9.56 -3.36 3.16
CA ASP A 102 9.65 -1.96 3.55
C ASP A 102 8.29 -1.48 4.03
N ILE A 103 8.28 -0.80 5.18
CA ILE A 103 7.04 -0.27 5.76
C ILE A 103 7.23 1.22 6.03
N ALA A 104 6.35 2.03 5.46
CA ALA A 104 6.26 3.44 5.74
C ALA A 104 4.95 3.77 6.46
N VAL A 105 5.04 4.71 7.40
CA VAL A 105 3.90 5.31 8.10
C VAL A 105 3.78 6.75 7.65
N ILE A 106 2.56 7.14 7.26
CA ILE A 106 2.21 8.50 6.86
C ILE A 106 1.06 8.97 7.74
N THR A 107 1.28 10.02 8.51
CA THR A 107 0.28 10.68 9.35
C THR A 107 0.18 12.17 8.99
N ALA A 108 -0.62 12.92 9.74
CA ALA A 108 -0.64 14.38 9.62
C ALA A 108 0.70 15.03 9.98
N ASP A 109 1.44 14.39 10.90
CA ASP A 109 2.62 14.98 11.54
C ASP A 109 3.93 14.41 11.01
N GLU A 110 3.92 13.16 10.51
CA GLU A 110 5.14 12.49 10.10
C GLU A 110 5.00 11.61 8.85
N PHE A 111 6.12 11.50 8.13
CA PHE A 111 6.40 10.44 7.18
C PHE A 111 7.69 9.76 7.65
N ARG A 112 7.64 8.45 7.92
CA ARG A 112 8.83 7.68 8.30
C ARG A 112 8.79 6.27 7.77
N PHE A 113 9.96 5.74 7.45
CA PHE A 113 10.15 4.30 7.30
C PHE A 113 10.40 3.68 8.67
N LEU A 114 9.90 2.47 8.86
CA LEU A 114 10.31 1.61 9.96
C LEU A 114 11.71 1.07 9.64
N THR A 115 12.51 0.92 10.69
CA THR A 115 13.80 0.24 10.59
C THR A 115 13.62 -1.28 10.53
N ASP A 116 14.60 -1.99 9.97
CA ASP A 116 14.61 -3.46 9.94
C ASP A 116 14.46 -4.07 11.34
N GLU A 117 15.00 -3.41 12.36
CA GLU A 117 14.90 -3.86 13.75
C GLU A 117 13.46 -3.73 14.29
N GLU A 118 12.78 -2.62 13.99
CA GLU A 118 11.36 -2.44 14.32
C GLU A 118 10.48 -3.48 13.62
N ILE A 119 10.75 -3.75 12.34
CA ILE A 119 10.01 -4.75 11.56
C ILE A 119 10.24 -6.15 12.14
N ARG A 120 11.50 -6.51 12.44
CA ARG A 120 11.85 -7.79 13.06
C ARG A 120 11.14 -7.99 14.39
N LYS A 121 11.16 -6.98 15.27
CA LYS A 121 10.50 -7.05 16.57
C LYS A 121 8.99 -7.30 16.44
N ARG A 122 8.32 -6.56 15.54
CA ARG A 122 6.88 -6.77 15.28
C ARG A 122 6.60 -8.15 14.67
N LYS A 123 7.44 -8.66 13.78
CA LYS A 123 7.32 -10.02 13.26
C LYS A 123 7.39 -11.07 14.38
N GLU A 124 8.30 -10.91 15.33
CA GLU A 124 8.43 -11.79 16.50
C GLU A 124 7.16 -11.76 17.38
N GLU A 125 6.66 -10.56 17.70
CA GLU A 125 5.42 -10.37 18.47
C GLU A 125 4.19 -11.01 17.79
N LEU A 126 4.15 -10.97 16.46
CA LEU A 126 3.07 -11.56 15.66
C LEU A 126 3.23 -13.07 15.40
N ASN A 127 4.32 -13.68 15.87
CA ASN A 127 4.71 -15.07 15.59
C ASN A 127 4.84 -15.36 14.09
N ILE A 128 5.42 -14.43 13.34
CA ILE A 128 5.60 -14.50 11.89
C ILE A 128 7.08 -14.73 11.58
N GLN A 129 7.39 -15.89 10.99
CA GLN A 129 8.70 -16.21 10.41
C GLN A 129 8.97 -15.38 9.16
#